data_AF-F4S9B1-F1
#
_entry.id   AF-F4S9B1-F1
#
_cell.length_a   1.000
_cell.length_b   1.000
_cell.length_c   1.000
_cell.angle_alpha   90.00
_cell.angle_beta   90.00
_cell.angle_gamma   90.00
#
_symmetry.space_group_name_H-M   'P 1'
#
loop_
_entity.id
_entity.type
_entity.pdbx_description
1 polymer ?
#
loop_
_entity_poly.entity_id
_entity_poly.type
_entity_poly.pdbx_seq_one_letter_code
_entity_poly.pdbx_strand_id
1 'polypeptide(L)'
;MSHQMQTHIFLPIYLLQYVRDISPSKIDTDLFLTEASTSRLLEVIHIFCPNLKFNENAKNDRQLLETIFRGQAAHQLSNHVLIPKDCKPSVEYFSAVFKAPIFRPQDSEQTITCAADFNSDRTLMFTCSCLTALRHGQYHLASENLIKFLEIYKYLTKDEYSNILGAQDHAEDTLHSHVIYLQQAHASIEGIQLLMREADISANHFQDLEVKLKAATITLQCRQKMFERSIQDVAFLTALGNYHQNKTNANGQFNPHDSSDEAERIPSGGNTSA
;
A
#
# COMPACT_ATOMS: atom_id res chain seq x y z
N MET A 1 -8.50 -6.81 -6.10
CA MET A 1 -7.37 -5.91 -6.33
C MET A 1 -6.37 -6.60 -7.25
N SER A 2 -6.27 -6.19 -8.52
CA SER A 2 -5.33 -6.79 -9.48
C SER A 2 -3.92 -6.30 -9.19
N HIS A 3 -2.95 -7.20 -8.96
CA HIS A 3 -1.55 -6.83 -8.99
C HIS A 3 -1.25 -6.21 -10.35
N GLN A 4 -0.72 -4.98 -10.36
CA GLN A 4 -0.30 -4.37 -11.62
C GLN A 4 0.90 -5.15 -12.14
N MET A 5 0.63 -5.97 -13.16
CA MET A 5 1.68 -6.67 -13.89
C MET A 5 2.47 -5.65 -14.68
N GLN A 6 3.72 -5.41 -14.29
CA GLN A 6 4.59 -4.49 -15.00
C GLN A 6 5.52 -5.28 -15.92
N THR A 7 5.41 -5.04 -17.22
CA THR A 7 6.27 -5.65 -18.25
C THR A 7 7.33 -4.69 -18.74
N HIS A 8 7.13 -3.38 -18.59
CA HIS A 8 8.00 -2.32 -19.10
C HIS A 8 8.30 -1.27 -18.04
N ILE A 9 9.45 -0.63 -18.16
CA ILE A 9 9.89 0.47 -17.30
C ILE A 9 10.52 1.57 -18.14
N PHE A 10 10.24 2.82 -17.79
CA PHE A 10 10.90 3.98 -18.39
C PHE A 10 12.13 4.34 -17.56
N LEU A 11 13.27 4.45 -18.25
CA LEU A 11 14.57 4.71 -17.63
C LEU A 11 15.23 5.93 -18.27
N PRO A 12 15.95 6.77 -17.49
CA PRO A 12 16.68 7.90 -18.03
C PRO A 12 17.76 7.48 -19.02
N ILE A 13 17.92 8.22 -20.12
CA ILE A 13 18.88 7.86 -21.18
C ILE A 13 20.33 7.88 -20.71
N TYR A 14 20.67 8.69 -19.70
CA TYR A 14 22.01 8.68 -19.13
C TYR A 14 22.43 7.30 -18.62
N LEU A 15 21.46 6.42 -18.28
CA LEU A 15 21.78 5.06 -17.82
C LEU A 15 22.45 4.20 -18.90
N LEU A 16 22.28 4.54 -20.18
CA LEU A 16 22.94 3.84 -21.29
C LEU A 16 24.46 4.01 -21.27
N GLN A 17 24.99 5.06 -20.62
CA GLN A 17 26.44 5.28 -20.44
C GLN A 17 27.10 4.20 -19.57
N TYR A 18 26.30 3.52 -18.74
CA TYR A 18 26.78 2.49 -17.81
C TYR A 18 26.52 1.07 -18.31
N VAL A 19 26.07 0.91 -19.57
CA VAL A 19 25.82 -0.41 -20.15
C VAL A 19 27.14 -1.05 -20.56
N ARG A 20 27.36 -2.30 -20.14
CA ARG A 20 28.48 -3.12 -20.60
C ARG A 20 28.04 -4.08 -21.70
N ASP A 21 28.89 -4.24 -22.71
CA ASP A 21 28.72 -5.18 -23.83
C ASP A 21 29.01 -6.64 -23.42
N ILE A 22 28.38 -7.09 -22.34
CA ILE A 22 28.33 -8.50 -21.94
C ILE A 22 26.99 -9.02 -22.43
N SER A 23 26.91 -10.14 -23.15
CA SER A 23 25.62 -10.67 -23.62
C SER A 23 24.87 -11.40 -22.48
N PRO A 24 23.63 -11.01 -22.12
CA PRO A 24 22.84 -9.87 -22.61
C PRO A 24 23.27 -8.54 -21.96
N SER A 25 23.26 -7.42 -22.70
CA SER A 25 23.75 -6.12 -22.22
C SER A 25 23.08 -5.73 -20.90
N LYS A 26 23.90 -5.38 -19.90
CA LYS A 26 23.45 -5.01 -18.55
C LYS A 26 24.00 -3.65 -18.17
N ILE A 27 23.25 -2.92 -17.36
CA ILE A 27 23.75 -1.74 -16.65
C ILE A 27 24.69 -2.20 -15.55
N ASP A 28 25.90 -1.68 -15.54
CA ASP A 28 26.85 -1.83 -14.45
C ASP A 28 26.47 -0.90 -13.30
N THR A 29 25.90 -1.50 -12.26
CA THR A 29 25.44 -0.81 -11.06
C THR A 29 26.59 -0.27 -10.21
N ASP A 30 27.77 -0.89 -10.24
CA ASP A 30 28.91 -0.41 -9.45
C ASP A 30 29.58 0.80 -10.12
N LEU A 31 29.68 0.78 -11.45
CA LEU A 31 30.11 1.96 -12.22
C LEU A 31 29.13 3.11 -12.04
N PHE A 32 27.82 2.83 -12.14
CA PHE A 32 26.77 3.83 -11.88
C PHE A 32 26.91 4.43 -10.48
N LEU A 33 27.09 3.62 -9.43
CA LEU A 33 27.26 4.11 -8.06
C LEU A 33 28.52 4.97 -7.89
N THR A 34 29.58 4.70 -8.65
CA THR A 34 30.83 5.46 -8.56
C THR A 34 30.71 6.83 -9.23
N GLU A 35 29.99 6.93 -10.35
CA GLU A 35 29.97 8.13 -11.19
C GLU A 35 28.68 8.98 -11.07
N ALA A 36 27.57 8.40 -10.61
CA ALA A 36 26.30 9.10 -10.54
C ALA A 36 26.31 10.20 -9.47
N SER A 37 25.67 11.33 -9.76
CA SER A 37 25.33 12.34 -8.75
C SER A 37 24.27 11.80 -7.79
N THR A 38 24.17 12.43 -6.61
CA THR A 38 23.11 12.14 -5.63
C THR A 38 21.71 12.25 -6.24
N SER A 39 21.48 13.24 -7.10
CA SER A 39 20.19 13.44 -7.78
C SER A 39 19.84 12.30 -8.73
N ARG A 40 20.82 11.80 -9.51
CA ARG A 40 20.63 10.65 -10.40
C ARG A 40 20.39 9.36 -9.63
N LEU A 41 21.07 9.18 -8.50
CA LEU A 41 20.87 8.02 -7.63
C LEU A 41 19.45 8.03 -7.05
N LEU A 42 19.01 9.18 -6.56
CA LEU A 42 17.66 9.39 -6.05
C LEU A 42 16.58 9.14 -7.12
N GLU A 43 16.77 9.64 -8.34
CA GLU A 43 15.85 9.44 -9.46
C GLU A 43 15.66 7.94 -9.75
N VAL A 44 16.76 7.18 -9.84
CA VAL A 44 16.69 5.74 -10.12
C VAL A 44 16.04 4.99 -8.96
N ILE A 45 16.32 5.36 -7.70
CA ILE A 45 15.63 4.77 -6.55
C ILE A 45 14.11 4.99 -6.67
N HIS A 46 13.63 6.19 -7.02
CA HIS A 46 12.19 6.44 -7.15
C HIS A 46 11.53 5.61 -8.27
N ILE A 47 12.24 5.34 -9.36
CA ILE A 47 11.73 4.51 -10.46
C ILE A 47 11.46 3.06 -9.98
N PHE A 48 12.36 2.51 -9.16
CA PHE A 48 12.24 1.14 -8.67
C PHE A 48 11.46 1.02 -7.36
N CYS A 49 11.48 2.06 -6.53
CA CYS A 49 10.93 2.10 -5.18
C CYS A 49 10.03 3.35 -5.00
N PRO A 50 8.92 3.47 -5.75
CA PRO A 50 8.09 4.68 -5.77
C PRO A 50 7.36 4.96 -4.43
N ASN A 51 7.30 3.97 -3.55
CA ASN A 51 6.71 4.04 -2.22
C ASN A 51 7.65 4.65 -1.16
N LEU A 52 8.95 4.81 -1.47
CA LEU A 52 9.88 5.48 -0.56
C LEU A 52 9.71 6.99 -0.66
N LYS A 53 9.48 7.65 0.47
CA LYS A 53 9.49 9.11 0.62
C LYS A 53 10.74 9.52 1.35
N PHE A 54 11.37 10.60 0.91
CA PHE A 54 12.59 11.12 1.50
C PHE A 54 12.36 12.54 2.01
N ASN A 55 12.84 12.86 3.20
CA ASN A 55 12.94 14.25 3.63
C ASN A 55 14.17 14.93 2.97
N GLU A 56 14.31 16.24 3.13
CA GLU A 56 15.40 16.99 2.47
C GLU A 56 16.81 16.53 2.90
N ASN A 57 16.98 16.08 4.14
CA ASN A 57 18.28 15.57 4.61
C ASN A 57 18.62 14.23 3.92
N ALA A 58 17.67 13.29 3.90
CA ALA A 58 17.84 11.98 3.30
C ALA A 58 18.02 12.03 1.77
N LYS A 59 17.40 13.01 1.09
CA LYS A 59 17.62 13.25 -0.35
C LYS A 59 19.06 13.63 -0.68
N ASN A 60 19.77 14.26 0.26
CA ASN A 60 21.12 14.74 0.07
C ASN A 60 22.19 13.80 0.66
N ASP A 61 21.79 12.83 1.48
CA ASP A 61 22.68 11.82 2.05
C ASP A 61 23.03 10.74 1.01
N ARG A 62 24.19 10.92 0.37
CA ARG A 62 24.68 9.98 -0.64
C ARG A 62 24.82 8.56 -0.09
N GLN A 63 25.37 8.39 1.11
CA GLN A 63 25.67 7.06 1.65
C GLN A 63 24.38 6.27 1.93
N LEU A 64 23.35 6.95 2.44
CA LEU A 64 22.02 6.39 2.60
C LEU A 64 21.43 5.95 1.27
N LEU A 65 21.45 6.81 0.26
CA LEU A 65 20.94 6.49 -1.07
C LEU A 65 21.70 5.33 -1.72
N GLU A 66 23.03 5.25 -1.56
CA GLU A 66 23.81 4.12 -2.07
C GLU A 66 23.39 2.80 -1.40
N THR A 67 23.13 2.84 -0.09
CA THR A 67 22.65 1.68 0.68
C THR A 67 21.29 1.21 0.19
N ILE A 68 20.35 2.15 0.01
CA ILE A 68 19.00 1.86 -0.49
C ILE A 68 19.06 1.33 -1.91
N PHE A 69 19.85 1.97 -2.78
CA PHE A 69 20.01 1.54 -4.17
C PHE A 69 20.55 0.11 -4.24
N ARG A 70 21.61 -0.22 -3.48
CA ARG A 70 22.16 -1.59 -3.45
C ARG A 70 21.12 -2.60 -2.96
N GLY A 71 20.36 -2.25 -1.92
CA GLY A 71 19.36 -3.14 -1.32
C GLY A 71 18.11 -3.39 -2.16
N GLN A 72 17.66 -2.39 -2.95
CA GLN A 72 16.33 -2.43 -3.58
C GLN A 72 16.36 -2.26 -5.11
N ALA A 73 17.20 -1.39 -5.65
CA ALA A 73 17.17 -1.01 -7.07
C ALA A 73 18.22 -1.73 -7.93
N ALA A 74 19.42 -1.98 -7.39
CA ALA A 74 20.56 -2.49 -8.14
C ALA A 74 20.28 -3.86 -8.79
N HIS A 75 19.71 -4.79 -8.03
CA HIS A 75 19.37 -6.11 -8.56
C HIS A 75 18.34 -6.04 -9.69
N GLN A 76 17.32 -5.18 -9.53
CA GLN A 76 16.29 -4.97 -10.55
C GLN A 76 16.89 -4.39 -11.83
N LEU A 77 17.71 -3.35 -11.69
CA LEU A 77 18.34 -2.65 -12.80
C LEU A 77 19.32 -3.53 -13.59
N SER A 78 20.17 -4.30 -12.91
CA SER A 78 21.20 -5.12 -13.55
C SER A 78 20.66 -6.46 -14.08
N ASN A 79 19.78 -7.12 -13.33
CA ASN A 79 19.38 -8.50 -13.65
C ASN A 79 18.00 -8.62 -14.28
N HIS A 80 17.07 -7.70 -14.06
CA HIS A 80 15.70 -7.83 -14.54
C HIS A 80 15.38 -6.95 -15.74
N VAL A 81 16.12 -5.86 -15.96
CA VAL A 81 15.92 -4.99 -17.13
C VAL A 81 16.69 -5.51 -18.34
N LEU A 82 16.03 -5.58 -19.50
CA LEU A 82 16.63 -5.82 -20.80
C LEU A 82 16.83 -4.49 -21.53
N ILE A 83 18.09 -4.17 -21.84
CA ILE A 83 18.44 -2.98 -22.61
C ILE A 83 18.13 -3.22 -24.09
N PRO A 84 17.25 -2.40 -24.72
CA PRO A 84 16.96 -2.54 -26.15
C PRO A 84 18.21 -2.24 -26.99
N LYS A 85 18.52 -3.13 -27.94
CA LYS A 85 19.64 -2.95 -28.88
C LYS A 85 19.42 -1.77 -29.82
N ASP A 86 18.16 -1.50 -30.18
CA ASP A 86 17.75 -0.45 -31.10
C ASP A 86 17.06 0.71 -30.35
N CYS A 87 17.65 1.15 -29.23
CA CYS A 87 17.13 2.33 -28.52
C CYS A 87 17.09 3.53 -29.48
N LYS A 88 15.88 3.94 -29.88
CA LYS A 88 15.65 5.28 -30.42
C LYS A 88 15.43 6.19 -29.21
N PRO A 89 16.44 6.95 -28.77
CA PRO A 89 16.26 7.83 -27.64
C PRO A 89 15.12 8.81 -27.95
N SER A 90 14.09 8.86 -27.10
CA SER A 90 13.35 10.11 -26.91
C SER A 90 14.31 11.12 -26.26
N VAL A 91 13.97 12.39 -26.08
CA VAL A 91 14.98 13.36 -25.63
C VAL A 91 15.48 13.08 -24.19
N GLU A 92 14.73 12.33 -23.37
CA GLU A 92 15.03 12.18 -21.92
C GLU A 92 14.96 10.73 -21.38
N TYR A 93 14.03 9.90 -21.87
CA TYR A 93 13.81 8.53 -21.37
C TYR A 93 13.81 7.48 -22.49
N PHE A 94 14.11 6.23 -22.12
CA PHE A 94 13.92 5.05 -22.98
C PHE A 94 13.05 4.01 -22.28
N SER A 95 12.27 3.26 -23.06
CA SER A 95 11.48 2.14 -22.56
C SER A 95 12.31 0.87 -22.57
N ALA A 96 12.41 0.20 -21.43
CA ALA A 96 13.07 -1.08 -21.27
C ALA A 96 12.07 -2.17 -20.87
N VAL A 97 12.36 -3.41 -21.22
CA VAL A 97 11.48 -4.55 -20.96
C VAL A 97 12.03 -5.35 -19.78
N PHE A 98 11.17 -5.82 -18.88
CA PHE A 98 11.59 -6.76 -17.85
C PHE A 98 11.75 -8.17 -18.42
N LYS A 99 12.75 -8.93 -17.97
CA LYS A 99 12.97 -10.33 -18.36
C LYS A 99 11.78 -11.24 -18.04
N ALA A 100 11.08 -10.93 -16.97
CA ALA A 100 9.85 -11.57 -16.57
C ALA A 100 8.87 -10.49 -16.07
N PRO A 101 7.56 -10.71 -16.17
CA PRO A 101 6.58 -9.81 -15.58
C PRO A 101 6.85 -9.65 -14.08
N ILE A 102 6.96 -8.40 -13.63
CA ILE A 102 7.11 -8.11 -12.20
C ILE A 102 5.71 -7.88 -11.64
N PHE A 103 5.36 -8.70 -10.65
CA PHE A 103 4.23 -8.44 -9.77
C PHE A 103 4.77 -7.65 -8.60
N ARG A 104 4.66 -6.32 -8.65
CA ARG A 104 5.00 -5.52 -7.48
C ARG A 104 3.90 -5.74 -6.44
N PRO A 105 4.23 -6.22 -5.22
CA PRO A 105 3.37 -5.98 -4.09
C PRO A 105 3.12 -4.47 -4.06
N GLN A 106 1.89 -4.06 -3.76
CA GLN A 106 1.65 -2.65 -3.50
C GLN A 106 2.38 -2.34 -2.18
N ASP A 107 3.61 -1.86 -2.22
CA ASP A 107 4.35 -1.68 -0.96
C ASP A 107 3.67 -0.60 -0.09
N SER A 108 3.87 -0.67 1.22
CA SER A 108 3.53 0.45 2.08
C SER A 108 4.37 1.66 1.67
N GLU A 109 3.79 2.85 1.74
CA GLU A 109 4.60 4.06 1.81
C GLU A 109 5.57 3.95 2.99
N GLN A 110 6.82 4.35 2.79
CA GLN A 110 7.84 4.34 3.84
C GLN A 110 8.60 5.65 3.79
N THR A 111 8.59 6.38 4.90
CA THR A 111 9.32 7.63 5.05
C THR A 111 10.72 7.36 5.57
N ILE A 112 11.72 7.73 4.77
CA ILE A 112 13.14 7.64 5.10
C ILE A 112 13.63 9.03 5.51
N THR A 113 14.04 9.16 6.76
CA THR A 113 14.65 10.38 7.32
C THR A 113 16.13 10.21 7.60
N CYS A 114 16.57 8.96 7.86
CA CYS A 114 17.95 8.59 8.11
C CYS A 114 18.22 7.12 7.77
N ALA A 115 19.48 6.69 7.89
CA ALA A 115 19.88 5.30 7.65
C ALA A 115 19.23 4.28 8.60
N ALA A 116 18.86 4.68 9.82
CA ALA A 116 18.20 3.78 10.76
C ALA A 116 16.77 3.40 10.33
N ASP A 117 16.13 4.21 9.48
CA ASP A 117 14.78 3.96 8.99
C ASP A 117 14.75 2.91 7.88
N PHE A 118 15.88 2.67 7.22
CA PHE A 118 16.00 1.72 6.14
C PHE A 118 16.46 0.35 6.66
N ASN A 119 15.53 -0.61 6.65
CA ASN A 119 15.82 -2.01 6.89
C ASN A 119 15.05 -2.86 5.87
N SER A 120 15.76 -3.37 4.86
CA SER A 120 15.18 -4.15 3.76
C SER A 120 14.43 -5.39 4.24
N ASP A 121 14.97 -6.08 5.25
CA ASP A 121 14.42 -7.33 5.76
C ASP A 121 13.15 -7.06 6.57
N ARG A 122 13.13 -5.95 7.32
CA ARG A 122 11.94 -5.47 8.02
C ARG A 122 10.83 -5.15 7.02
N THR A 123 11.13 -4.32 6.01
CA THR A 123 10.17 -3.93 4.98
C THR A 123 9.62 -5.15 4.26
N LEU A 124 10.48 -6.09 3.85
CA LEU A 124 10.06 -7.32 3.16
C LEU A 124 9.15 -8.18 4.05
N MET A 125 9.54 -8.40 5.30
CA MET A 125 8.75 -9.22 6.22
C MET A 125 7.39 -8.60 6.51
N PHE A 126 7.34 -7.28 6.75
CA PHE A 126 6.09 -6.57 6.98
C PHE A 126 5.18 -6.65 5.75
N THR A 127 5.71 -6.34 4.57
CA THR A 127 4.91 -6.34 3.33
C THR A 127 4.38 -7.73 2.99
N CYS A 128 5.25 -8.74 2.98
CA CYS A 128 4.86 -10.09 2.58
C CYS A 128 3.95 -10.78 3.61
N SER A 129 4.22 -10.59 4.91
CA SER A 129 3.53 -11.34 5.96
C SER A 129 2.35 -10.59 6.57
N CYS A 130 2.48 -9.29 6.80
CA CYS A 130 1.47 -8.51 7.54
C CYS A 130 0.57 -7.76 6.56
N LEU A 131 1.14 -6.88 5.75
CA LEU A 131 0.38 -5.99 4.86
C LEU A 131 -0.44 -6.76 3.83
N THR A 132 0.14 -7.81 3.25
CA THR A 132 -0.57 -8.67 2.29
C THR A 132 -1.80 -9.31 2.93
N ALA A 133 -1.69 -9.82 4.16
CA ALA A 133 -2.82 -10.40 4.86
C ALA A 133 -3.89 -9.35 5.23
N LEU A 134 -3.47 -8.17 5.69
CA LEU A 134 -4.37 -7.03 5.98
C LEU A 134 -5.20 -6.67 4.73
N ARG A 135 -4.56 -6.52 3.58
CA ARG A 135 -5.25 -6.14 2.34
C ARG A 135 -6.18 -7.20 1.78
N HIS A 136 -5.95 -8.47 2.11
CA HIS A 136 -6.81 -9.56 1.67
C HIS A 136 -7.95 -9.88 2.66
N GLY A 137 -8.15 -9.05 3.69
CA GLY A 137 -9.18 -9.29 4.70
C GLY A 137 -8.87 -10.49 5.61
N GLN A 138 -7.61 -10.93 5.65
CA GLN A 138 -7.15 -12.05 6.46
C GLN A 138 -6.63 -11.54 7.81
N TYR A 139 -7.47 -10.81 8.54
CA TYR A 139 -7.04 -10.02 9.69
C TYR A 139 -6.48 -10.86 10.85
N HIS A 140 -7.02 -12.06 11.08
CA HIS A 140 -6.45 -12.99 12.06
C HIS A 140 -5.03 -13.43 11.69
N LEU A 141 -4.80 -13.82 10.44
CA LEU A 141 -3.47 -14.19 9.94
C LEU A 141 -2.51 -12.99 10.01
N ALA A 142 -2.99 -11.79 9.66
CA ALA A 142 -2.22 -10.57 9.78
C ALA A 142 -1.78 -10.33 11.23
N SER A 143 -2.67 -10.52 12.21
CA SER A 143 -2.35 -10.38 13.63
C SER A 143 -1.32 -11.39 14.11
N GLU A 144 -1.41 -12.65 13.69
CA GLU A 144 -0.39 -13.66 14.03
C GLU A 144 0.98 -13.29 13.45
N ASN A 145 1.01 -12.80 12.21
CA ASN A 145 2.23 -12.35 11.56
C ASN A 145 2.79 -11.08 12.21
N LEU A 146 1.93 -10.17 12.66
CA LEU A 146 2.33 -8.97 13.42
C LEU A 146 2.96 -9.33 14.77
N ILE A 147 2.46 -10.35 15.47
CA ILE A 147 3.07 -10.83 16.71
C ILE A 147 4.51 -11.29 16.44
N LYS A 148 4.72 -12.17 15.45
CA LYS A 148 6.06 -12.65 15.06
C LYS A 148 6.97 -11.51 14.60
N PHE A 149 6.42 -10.57 13.84
CA PHE A 149 7.14 -9.38 13.40
C PHE A 149 7.65 -8.56 14.59
N LEU A 150 6.82 -8.37 15.61
CA LEU A 150 7.17 -7.62 16.82
C LEU A 150 8.11 -8.38 17.76
N GLU A 151 8.13 -9.71 17.73
CA GLU A 151 9.14 -10.48 18.44
C GLU A 151 10.55 -10.19 17.91
N ILE A 152 10.68 -10.00 16.60
CA ILE A 152 11.96 -9.68 15.94
C ILE A 152 12.30 -8.20 16.09
N TYR A 153 11.37 -7.32 15.71
CA TYR A 153 11.67 -5.89 15.55
C TYR A 153 11.13 -4.98 16.66
N LYS A 154 10.47 -5.53 17.67
CA LYS A 154 10.05 -4.92 18.94
C LYS A 154 8.94 -3.86 18.88
N TYR A 155 8.87 -3.07 17.81
CA TYR A 155 7.89 -1.99 17.65
C TYR A 155 7.39 -1.91 16.20
N LEU A 156 6.31 -1.16 15.96
CA LEU A 156 5.84 -0.77 14.62
C LEU A 156 6.29 0.66 14.31
N THR A 157 6.67 0.93 13.06
CA THR A 157 6.89 2.31 12.61
C THR A 157 5.55 3.03 12.41
N LYS A 158 5.59 4.36 12.25
CA LYS A 158 4.40 5.17 11.95
C LYS A 158 3.68 4.66 10.71
N ASP A 159 4.43 4.36 9.66
CA ASP A 159 3.87 3.93 8.38
C ASP A 159 3.23 2.54 8.49
N GLU A 160 3.90 1.61 9.15
CA GLU A 160 3.36 0.26 9.39
C GLU A 160 2.08 0.30 10.23
N TYR A 161 2.04 1.13 11.27
CA TYR A 161 0.84 1.34 12.07
C TYR A 161 -0.28 1.98 11.24
N SER A 162 0.05 2.96 10.39
CA SER A 162 -0.92 3.58 9.48
C SER A 162 -1.57 2.58 8.52
N ASN A 163 -0.89 1.49 8.14
CA ASN A 163 -1.51 0.44 7.32
C ASN A 163 -2.57 -0.37 8.08
N ILE A 164 -2.41 -0.53 9.40
CA ILE A 164 -3.44 -1.17 10.23
C ILE A 164 -4.68 -0.29 10.27
N LEU A 165 -4.50 1.03 10.46
CA LEU A 165 -5.60 1.99 10.43
C LEU A 165 -6.27 2.04 9.06
N GLY A 166 -5.50 2.09 7.97
CA GLY A 166 -6.08 2.06 6.62
C GLY A 166 -6.84 0.76 6.32
N ALA A 167 -6.43 -0.37 6.90
CA ALA A 167 -7.21 -1.60 6.81
C ALA A 167 -8.54 -1.51 7.59
N GLN A 168 -8.55 -0.81 8.73
CA GLN A 168 -9.78 -0.53 9.47
C GLN A 168 -10.74 0.32 8.64
N ASP A 169 -10.26 1.43 8.06
CA ASP A 169 -11.08 2.29 7.19
C ASP A 169 -11.71 1.47 6.05
N HIS A 170 -10.91 0.61 5.40
CA HIS A 170 -11.41 -0.27 4.35
C HIS A 170 -12.45 -1.29 4.82
N ALA A 171 -12.28 -1.82 6.03
CA ALA A 171 -13.26 -2.73 6.64
C ALA A 171 -14.57 -1.99 6.99
N GLU A 172 -14.48 -0.74 7.43
CA GLU A 172 -15.64 0.12 7.71
C GLU A 172 -16.42 0.45 6.42
N ASP A 173 -15.73 0.78 5.33
CA ASP A 173 -16.34 0.97 4.01
C ASP A 173 -17.04 -0.31 3.51
N THR A 174 -16.41 -1.47 3.74
CA THR A 174 -16.98 -2.78 3.39
C THR A 174 -18.23 -3.06 4.22
N LEU A 175 -18.20 -2.77 5.52
CA LEU A 175 -19.36 -2.87 6.40
C LEU A 175 -20.51 -1.98 5.92
N HIS A 176 -20.22 -0.72 5.57
CA HIS A 176 -21.21 0.20 5.04
C HIS A 176 -21.85 -0.33 3.75
N SER A 177 -21.04 -0.89 2.83
CA SER A 177 -21.52 -1.54 1.62
C SER A 177 -22.46 -2.72 1.92
N HIS A 178 -22.14 -3.53 2.93
CA HIS A 178 -22.99 -4.65 3.36
C HIS A 178 -24.32 -4.19 3.97
N VAL A 179 -24.37 -3.05 4.67
CA VAL A 179 -25.63 -2.44 5.13
C VAL A 179 -26.55 -2.14 3.94
N ILE A 180 -26.00 -1.51 2.90
CA ILE A 180 -26.76 -1.16 1.68
C ILE A 180 -27.30 -2.44 1.02
N TYR A 181 -26.47 -3.48 0.88
CA TYR A 181 -26.91 -4.74 0.31
C TYR A 181 -28.00 -5.42 1.15
N LEU A 182 -27.92 -5.36 2.48
CA LEU A 182 -28.97 -5.89 3.34
C LEU A 182 -30.29 -5.15 3.13
N GLN A 183 -30.27 -3.82 3.11
CA GLN A 183 -31.46 -3.00 2.86
C GLN A 183 -32.09 -3.33 1.50
N GLN A 184 -31.27 -3.46 0.44
CA GLN A 184 -31.75 -3.85 -0.89
C GLN A 184 -32.36 -5.26 -0.91
N ALA A 185 -31.80 -6.22 -0.17
CA ALA A 185 -32.36 -7.57 -0.10
C ALA A 185 -33.71 -7.59 0.63
N HIS A 186 -33.84 -6.83 1.72
CA HIS A 186 -35.11 -6.64 2.41
C HIS A 186 -36.16 -6.01 1.51
N ALA A 187 -35.82 -4.88 0.86
CA ALA A 187 -36.73 -4.21 -0.07
C ALA A 187 -37.16 -5.11 -1.24
N SER A 188 -36.27 -5.97 -1.74
CA SER A 188 -36.61 -6.93 -2.78
C SER A 188 -37.62 -7.98 -2.29
N ILE A 189 -37.49 -8.47 -1.07
CA ILE A 189 -38.43 -9.42 -0.47
C ILE A 189 -39.79 -8.75 -0.27
N GLU A 190 -39.82 -7.54 0.28
CA GLU A 190 -41.04 -6.77 0.48
C GLU A 190 -41.77 -6.51 -0.85
N GLY A 191 -41.01 -6.14 -1.90
CA GLY A 191 -41.57 -5.97 -3.24
C GLY A 191 -42.20 -7.25 -3.80
N ILE A 192 -41.54 -8.40 -3.65
CA ILE A 192 -42.10 -9.69 -4.07
C ILE A 192 -43.37 -10.02 -3.27
N GLN A 193 -43.34 -9.83 -1.95
CA GLN A 193 -44.50 -10.08 -1.09
C GLN A 193 -45.68 -9.16 -1.40
N LEU A 194 -45.42 -7.92 -1.82
CA LEU A 194 -46.45 -6.99 -2.27
C LEU A 194 -47.11 -7.48 -3.56
N LEU A 195 -46.31 -7.88 -4.56
CA LEU A 195 -46.81 -8.44 -5.82
C LEU A 195 -47.64 -9.70 -5.60
N MET A 196 -47.25 -10.55 -4.65
CA MET A 196 -48.03 -11.76 -4.30
C MET A 196 -49.41 -11.47 -3.71
N ARG A 197 -49.68 -10.24 -3.25
CA ARG A 197 -50.97 -9.83 -2.67
C ARG A 197 -51.91 -9.18 -3.69
N GLU A 198 -51.51 -9.03 -4.94
CA GLU A 198 -52.37 -8.48 -5.99
C GLU A 198 -53.61 -9.35 -6.21
N ALA A 199 -54.78 -8.72 -6.32
CA ALA A 199 -56.09 -9.39 -6.29
C ALA A 199 -56.32 -10.37 -7.46
N ASP A 200 -55.65 -10.16 -8.60
CA ASP A 200 -55.86 -10.90 -9.86
C ASP A 200 -54.60 -11.65 -10.32
N ILE A 201 -53.76 -12.10 -9.39
CA ILE A 201 -52.54 -12.82 -9.74
C ILE A 201 -52.85 -14.23 -10.30
N SER A 202 -52.28 -14.54 -11.47
CA SER A 202 -52.41 -15.89 -12.06
C SER A 202 -51.59 -16.93 -11.29
N ALA A 203 -52.04 -18.19 -11.29
CA ALA A 203 -51.35 -19.28 -10.60
C ALA A 203 -49.89 -19.47 -11.06
N ASN A 204 -49.63 -19.34 -12.36
CA ASN A 204 -48.27 -19.43 -12.90
C ASN A 204 -47.39 -18.27 -12.38
N HIS A 205 -47.93 -17.04 -12.38
CA HIS A 205 -47.19 -15.88 -11.88
C HIS A 205 -46.94 -15.97 -10.37
N PHE A 206 -47.91 -16.48 -9.61
CA PHE A 206 -47.74 -16.73 -8.19
C PHE A 206 -46.62 -17.75 -7.93
N GLN A 207 -46.59 -18.86 -8.68
CA GLN A 207 -45.53 -19.87 -8.57
C GLN A 207 -44.14 -19.29 -8.89
N ASP A 208 -44.04 -18.42 -9.91
CA ASP A 208 -42.80 -17.72 -10.25
C ASP A 208 -42.35 -16.78 -9.11
N LEU A 209 -43.29 -16.05 -8.49
CA LEU A 209 -43.00 -15.19 -7.34
C LEU A 209 -42.55 -15.99 -6.12
N GLU A 210 -43.10 -17.18 -5.86
CA GLU A 210 -42.62 -18.06 -4.79
C GLU A 210 -41.17 -18.49 -5.00
N VAL A 211 -40.80 -18.84 -6.24
CA VAL A 211 -39.42 -19.21 -6.58
C VAL A 211 -38.49 -18.01 -6.37
N LYS A 212 -38.89 -16.82 -6.83
CA LYS A 212 -38.14 -15.57 -6.60
C LYS A 212 -38.01 -15.25 -5.11
N LEU A 213 -39.07 -15.45 -4.32
CA LEU A 213 -39.06 -15.21 -2.88
C LEU A 213 -38.08 -16.14 -2.16
N LYS A 214 -38.04 -17.42 -2.53
CA LYS A 214 -37.06 -18.38 -2.00
C LYS A 214 -35.63 -17.93 -2.31
N ALA A 215 -35.35 -17.55 -3.56
CA ALA A 215 -34.03 -17.07 -3.97
C ALA A 215 -33.63 -15.77 -3.25
N ALA A 216 -34.55 -14.82 -3.11
CA ALA A 216 -34.33 -13.56 -2.39
C ALA A 216 -34.07 -13.82 -0.89
N THR A 217 -34.78 -14.76 -0.28
CA THR A 217 -34.57 -15.17 1.12
C THR A 217 -33.18 -15.76 1.34
N ILE A 218 -32.73 -16.65 0.45
CA ILE A 218 -31.36 -17.20 0.49
C ILE A 218 -30.33 -16.06 0.36
N THR A 219 -30.55 -15.14 -0.58
CA THR A 219 -29.68 -13.97 -0.79
C THR A 219 -29.60 -13.10 0.47
N LEU A 220 -30.72 -12.85 1.14
CA LEU A 220 -30.76 -12.11 2.40
C LEU A 220 -29.91 -12.82 3.48
N GLN A 221 -30.09 -14.13 3.66
CA GLN A 221 -29.31 -14.89 4.64
C GLN A 221 -27.80 -14.85 4.36
N CYS A 222 -27.40 -14.93 3.08
CA CYS A 222 -25.99 -14.78 2.70
C CYS A 222 -25.46 -13.39 3.04
N ARG A 223 -26.23 -12.33 2.76
CA ARG A 223 -25.85 -10.94 3.07
C ARG A 223 -25.78 -10.70 4.58
N GLN A 224 -26.67 -11.31 5.37
CA GLN A 224 -26.63 -11.23 6.84
C GLN A 224 -25.32 -11.80 7.38
N LYS A 225 -24.91 -12.98 6.91
CA LYS A 225 -23.61 -13.58 7.30
C LYS A 225 -22.42 -12.72 6.92
N MET A 226 -22.44 -12.10 5.74
CA MET A 226 -21.38 -11.20 5.29
C MET A 226 -21.31 -9.94 6.16
N PHE A 227 -22.46 -9.36 6.51
CA PHE A 227 -22.55 -8.21 7.40
C PHE A 227 -22.04 -8.53 8.81
N GLU A 228 -22.48 -9.65 9.41
CA GLU A 228 -22.00 -10.11 10.72
C GLU A 228 -20.48 -10.28 10.74
N ARG A 229 -19.92 -10.89 9.68
CA ARG A 229 -18.48 -11.03 9.53
C ARG A 229 -17.78 -9.68 9.43
N SER A 230 -18.31 -8.74 8.66
CA SER A 230 -17.71 -7.40 8.55
C SER A 230 -17.74 -6.63 9.88
N ILE A 231 -18.77 -6.81 10.71
CA ILE A 231 -18.77 -6.25 12.07
C ILE A 231 -17.60 -6.80 12.88
N GLN A 232 -17.41 -8.12 12.84
CA GLN A 232 -16.31 -8.78 13.55
C GLN A 232 -14.95 -8.29 13.06
N ASP A 233 -14.79 -8.16 11.74
CA ASP A 233 -13.57 -7.66 11.11
C ASP A 233 -13.23 -6.23 11.56
N VAL A 234 -14.21 -5.32 11.55
CA VAL A 234 -14.03 -3.94 12.03
C VAL A 234 -13.67 -3.94 13.51
N ALA A 235 -14.44 -4.62 14.35
CA ALA A 235 -14.19 -4.68 15.79
C ALA A 235 -12.79 -5.24 16.11
N PHE A 236 -12.36 -6.26 15.35
CA PHE A 236 -11.03 -6.84 15.48
C PHE A 236 -9.92 -5.84 15.12
N LEU A 237 -10.04 -5.14 13.99
CA LEU A 237 -9.06 -4.15 13.56
C LEU A 237 -9.00 -2.95 14.50
N THR A 238 -10.14 -2.47 14.99
CA THR A 238 -10.17 -1.42 16.02
C THR A 238 -9.43 -1.88 17.28
N ALA A 239 -9.66 -3.10 17.74
CA ALA A 239 -8.96 -3.65 18.91
C ALA A 239 -7.44 -3.78 18.66
N LEU A 240 -7.05 -4.24 17.47
CA LEU A 240 -5.66 -4.38 17.06
C LEU A 240 -4.95 -3.01 17.00
N GLY A 241 -5.60 -2.01 16.37
CA GLY A 241 -5.11 -0.63 16.31
C GLY A 241 -4.91 -0.03 17.70
N ASN A 242 -5.90 -0.18 18.60
CA ASN A 242 -5.83 0.30 19.98
C ASN A 242 -4.71 -0.39 20.78
N TYR A 243 -4.55 -1.70 20.61
CA TYR A 243 -3.50 -2.47 21.29
C TYR A 243 -2.10 -1.94 20.94
N HIS A 244 -1.84 -1.70 19.66
CA HIS A 244 -0.54 -1.20 19.21
C HIS A 244 -0.33 0.29 19.55
N GLN A 245 -1.39 1.10 19.59
CA GLN A 245 -1.33 2.48 20.07
C GLN A 245 -0.94 2.56 21.55
N ASN A 246 -1.57 1.73 22.38
CA ASN A 246 -1.27 1.71 23.82
C ASN A 246 0.15 1.25 24.11
N LYS A 247 0.67 0.28 23.34
CA LYS A 247 2.07 -0.16 23.44
C LYS A 247 3.08 0.89 23.02
N THR A 248 2.80 1.64 21.96
CA THR A 248 3.69 2.70 21.47
C THR A 248 3.74 3.87 22.46
N ASN A 249 2.60 4.23 23.07
CA ASN A 249 2.52 5.23 24.13
C ASN A 249 3.21 4.78 25.43
N ALA A 250 3.05 3.52 25.85
CA ALA A 250 3.66 2.99 27.06
C ALA A 250 5.20 2.88 27.00
N ASN A 251 5.75 2.67 25.80
CA ASN A 251 7.19 2.59 25.58
C ASN A 251 7.84 3.97 25.32
N GLY A 252 7.09 5.07 25.35
CA GLY A 252 7.60 6.42 25.10
C GLY A 252 8.12 6.66 23.67
N GLN A 253 7.73 5.80 22.72
CA GLN A 253 8.26 5.82 21.34
C GLN A 253 7.36 6.53 20.34
N PHE A 254 6.21 7.06 20.77
CA PHE A 254 5.31 7.81 19.90
C PHE A 254 4.65 8.96 20.68
N ASN A 255 4.90 10.19 20.26
CA ASN A 255 4.13 11.35 20.69
C ASN A 255 3.33 11.83 19.45
N PRO A 256 2.01 11.63 19.38
CA PRO A 256 1.22 11.97 18.19
C PRO A 256 1.09 13.49 17.95
N HIS A 257 1.68 14.33 18.80
CA HIS A 257 1.40 15.76 18.88
C HIS A 257 2.44 16.70 18.25
N ASP A 258 3.53 16.21 17.63
CA ASP A 258 4.49 17.06 16.91
C ASP A 258 4.06 17.39 15.46
N SER A 259 2.79 17.72 15.31
CA SER A 259 2.31 18.63 14.26
C SER A 259 1.89 19.92 14.94
N SER A 260 2.85 20.73 15.37
CA SER A 260 2.60 22.14 15.62
C SER A 260 3.43 22.95 14.64
N ASP A 261 2.70 23.69 13.82
CA ASP A 261 3.18 24.83 13.06
C ASP A 261 4.00 25.74 13.98
N GLU A 262 5.33 25.65 13.95
CA GLU A 262 6.20 26.79 14.29
C GLU A 262 6.32 27.68 13.04
N ALA A 263 5.19 28.28 12.68
CA ALA A 263 5.15 29.49 11.88
C ALA A 263 5.30 30.70 12.82
N GLU A 264 6.23 31.58 12.47
CA GLU A 264 6.30 32.99 12.84
C GLU A 264 6.46 33.36 14.33
N ARG A 265 7.72 33.61 14.70
CA ARG A 265 8.04 34.78 15.53
C ARG A 265 9.11 35.63 14.85
N ILE A 266 8.64 36.52 13.99
CA ILE A 266 9.35 37.76 13.65
C ILE A 266 9.22 38.69 14.88
N PRO A 267 10.30 39.16 15.51
CA PRO A 267 10.20 40.26 16.45
C PRO A 267 10.12 41.57 15.67
N SER A 268 8.90 42.11 15.53
CA SER A 268 8.70 43.50 15.10
C SER A 268 8.89 44.46 16.27
N GLY A 269 9.87 45.35 16.15
CA GLY A 269 9.76 46.77 16.52
C GLY A 269 9.75 47.17 17.99
N GLY A 270 10.66 48.08 18.35
CA GLY A 270 10.58 48.83 19.60
C GLY A 270 11.71 49.83 19.81
N ASN A 271 11.62 50.97 19.12
CA ASN A 271 12.37 52.20 19.42
C ASN A 271 12.43 52.49 20.93
N THR A 272 13.57 52.95 21.43
CA THR A 272 13.62 54.09 22.36
C THR A 272 14.90 54.88 22.15
N SER A 273 14.70 56.17 21.92
CA SER A 273 15.73 57.21 21.94
C SER A 273 16.19 57.49 23.37
N ALA A 274 17.48 57.78 23.52
CA ALA A 274 18.04 58.79 24.39
C ALA A 274 19.41 59.20 23.84
#